data_AF-A0A3S3PYL1-F1
#
_entry.id   AF-A0A3S3PYL1-F1
#
_cell.length_a   1.000
_cell.length_b   1.000
_cell.length_c   1.000
_cell.angle_alpha   90.00
_cell.angle_beta   90.00
_cell.angle_gamma   90.00
#
_symmetry.space_group_name_H-M   'P 1'
#
loop_
_entity.id
_entity.type
_entity.pdbx_description
1 polymer ?
#
loop_
_entity_poly.entity_id
_entity_poly.type
_entity_poly.pdbx_seq_one_letter_code
_entity_poly.pdbx_strand_id
1 'polypeptide(L)'
;MSGSCTAKTCWMRLPSFRDVGNNLKDRFDGASRVLVSNHGNFRGFRKKYKFQLKPFDPSHKAPTRKDLVYFENSPDFCVANPKLGVPGTRGRVCNDTSIGVDGCELMCCGRGHKTETREELERCNCTFHWCCTVHCKVCRARRTVNTCL
;
A
#
# COMPACT_ATOMS: atom_id res chain seq x y z
N MET A 1 -38.67 11.07 -21.35
CA MET A 1 -37.73 9.94 -21.27
C MET A 1 -36.91 10.09 -19.99
N SER A 2 -37.25 9.32 -18.97
CA SER A 2 -36.78 9.51 -17.58
C SER A 2 -35.70 8.48 -17.23
N GLY A 3 -34.54 8.54 -17.89
CA GLY A 3 -33.40 7.66 -17.56
C GLY A 3 -33.64 6.14 -17.70
N SER A 4 -34.63 5.71 -18.48
CA SER A 4 -34.94 4.29 -18.70
C SER A 4 -33.75 3.55 -19.33
N CYS A 5 -33.31 2.48 -18.69
CA CYS A 5 -32.24 1.60 -19.13
C CYS A 5 -32.66 0.59 -20.23
N THR A 6 -33.78 0.82 -20.92
CA THR A 6 -34.32 -0.06 -21.97
C THR A 6 -33.48 -0.10 -23.24
N ALA A 7 -32.74 0.97 -23.53
CA ALA A 7 -31.65 0.98 -24.51
C ALA A 7 -30.37 1.45 -23.80
N LYS A 8 -29.28 0.70 -23.95
CA LYS A 8 -27.99 1.01 -23.31
C LYS A 8 -26.89 1.08 -24.35
N THR A 9 -25.99 2.04 -24.17
CA THR A 9 -24.73 2.12 -24.90
C THR A 9 -23.60 1.83 -23.91
N CYS A 10 -22.74 0.88 -24.24
CA CYS A 10 -21.61 0.49 -23.41
C CYS A 10 -20.29 0.80 -24.12
N TRP A 11 -19.27 1.18 -23.36
CA TRP A 11 -17.89 1.34 -23.83
C TRP A 11 -16.91 0.83 -22.78
N MET A 12 -15.71 0.47 -23.22
CA MET A 12 -14.64 0.06 -22.32
C MET A 12 -14.17 1.25 -21.49
N ARG A 13 -14.03 1.04 -20.18
CA ARG A 13 -13.54 2.05 -19.25
C ARG A 13 -12.52 1.43 -18.32
N LEU A 14 -11.48 2.19 -18.00
CA LEU A 14 -10.52 1.82 -16.97
C LEU A 14 -11.18 1.87 -15.58
N PRO A 15 -10.79 0.96 -14.66
CA PRO A 15 -11.24 1.02 -13.27
C PRO A 15 -10.66 2.25 -12.56
N SER A 16 -11.08 2.47 -11.31
CA SER A 16 -10.46 3.51 -10.50
C SER A 16 -9.00 3.16 -10.21
N PHE A 17 -8.14 4.16 -10.03
CA PHE A 17 -6.74 3.90 -9.70
C PHE A 17 -6.57 3.20 -8.34
N ARG A 18 -7.53 3.37 -7.43
CA ARG A 18 -7.55 2.65 -6.15
C ARG A 18 -7.64 1.14 -6.36
N ASP A 19 -8.48 0.69 -7.30
CA ASP A 19 -8.63 -0.75 -7.59
C ASP A 19 -7.35 -1.33 -8.20
N VAL A 20 -6.68 -0.56 -9.06
CA VAL A 20 -5.37 -0.94 -9.61
C VAL A 20 -4.33 -1.05 -8.50
N GLY A 21 -4.29 -0.06 -7.59
CA GLY A 21 -3.38 -0.05 -6.44
C GLY A 21 -3.60 -1.24 -5.50
N ASN A 22 -4.85 -1.57 -5.19
CA ASN A 22 -5.19 -2.74 -4.38
C ASN A 22 -4.73 -4.04 -5.06
N ASN A 23 -4.99 -4.19 -6.37
CA ASN A 23 -4.55 -5.39 -7.09
C ASN A 23 -3.02 -5.55 -7.09
N LEU A 24 -2.28 -4.43 -7.21
CA LEU A 24 -0.82 -4.47 -7.15
C LEU A 24 -0.31 -4.70 -5.73
N LYS A 25 -1.00 -4.21 -4.69
CA LYS A 25 -0.67 -4.49 -3.30
C LYS A 25 -0.81 -5.97 -2.96
N ASP A 26 -1.88 -6.62 -3.43
CA ASP A 26 -2.04 -8.07 -3.26
C ASP A 26 -0.90 -8.85 -3.93
N ARG A 27 -0.47 -8.42 -5.12
CA ARG A 27 0.69 -9.00 -5.83
C ARG A 27 2.01 -8.73 -5.12
N PHE A 28 2.12 -7.60 -4.42
CA PHE A 28 3.30 -7.26 -3.63
C PHE A 28 3.40 -8.18 -2.40
N ASP A 29 2.28 -8.43 -1.71
CA ASP A 29 2.25 -9.34 -0.55
C ASP A 29 2.53 -10.80 -0.95
N GLY A 30 2.12 -11.19 -2.17
CA GLY A 30 2.41 -12.50 -2.77
C GLY A 30 3.67 -12.55 -3.66
N ALA A 31 4.55 -11.55 -3.60
CA ALA A 31 5.70 -11.48 -4.50
C ALA A 31 6.66 -12.67 -4.30
N SER A 32 7.19 -13.21 -5.39
CA SER A 32 8.04 -14.41 -5.36
C SER A 32 9.52 -14.04 -5.34
N ARG A 33 10.28 -14.60 -4.39
CA ARG A 33 11.74 -14.50 -4.40
C ARG A 33 12.32 -15.42 -5.47
N VAL A 34 13.19 -14.89 -6.32
CA VAL A 34 13.78 -15.61 -7.45
C VAL A 34 15.29 -15.57 -7.44
N LEU A 35 15.92 -16.60 -7.99
CA LEU A 35 17.35 -16.66 -8.21
C LEU A 35 17.68 -16.02 -9.56
N VAL A 36 18.62 -15.07 -9.56
CA VAL A 36 19.17 -14.49 -10.79
C VAL A 36 20.34 -15.37 -11.23
N SER A 37 20.11 -16.18 -12.26
CA SER A 37 21.17 -16.98 -12.85
C SER A 37 21.82 -16.20 -14.00
N ASN A 38 23.04 -15.70 -13.76
CA ASN A 38 23.90 -15.20 -14.83
C ASN A 38 24.49 -16.39 -15.60
N HIS A 39 23.67 -17.08 -16.38
CA HIS A 39 24.21 -17.94 -17.42
C HIS A 39 24.72 -17.04 -18.54
N GLY A 40 25.99 -16.63 -18.36
CA GLY A 40 26.76 -15.89 -19.33
C GLY A 40 26.63 -16.55 -20.70
N ASN A 41 26.26 -15.71 -21.66
CA ASN A 41 26.28 -15.89 -23.10
C ASN A 41 27.08 -17.12 -23.58
N PHE A 42 26.49 -18.33 -23.55
CA PHE A 42 27.03 -19.46 -24.29
C PHE A 42 26.75 -19.20 -25.76
N ARG A 43 27.78 -18.69 -26.43
CA ARG A 43 27.84 -18.46 -27.87
C ARG A 43 27.37 -19.73 -28.59
N GLY A 44 26.30 -19.59 -29.36
CA GLY A 44 25.82 -20.62 -30.27
C GLY A 44 24.73 -21.46 -29.65
N PHE A 45 23.47 -21.03 -29.82
CA PHE A 45 22.32 -21.83 -30.27
C PHE A 45 21.08 -20.96 -30.04
N ARG A 46 20.40 -20.60 -31.13
CA ARG A 46 19.17 -19.79 -31.16
C ARG A 46 17.97 -20.55 -30.57
N LYS A 47 18.02 -20.94 -29.29
CA LYS A 47 16.86 -21.43 -28.54
C LYS A 47 16.48 -20.40 -27.50
N LYS A 48 15.65 -19.44 -27.92
CA LYS A 48 14.65 -18.69 -27.13
C LYS A 48 14.90 -18.81 -25.61
N TYR A 49 15.98 -18.20 -25.12
CA TYR A 49 16.35 -18.24 -23.72
C TYR A 49 15.32 -17.44 -22.95
N LYS A 50 14.23 -18.11 -22.56
CA LYS A 50 13.40 -17.63 -21.46
C LYS A 50 14.36 -17.49 -20.30
N PHE A 51 14.65 -16.25 -19.89
CA PHE A 51 15.19 -15.95 -18.59
C PHE A 51 14.22 -16.55 -17.58
N GLN A 52 14.37 -17.83 -17.28
CA GLN A 52 13.48 -18.55 -16.38
C GLN A 52 13.91 -18.14 -15.00
N LEU A 53 13.25 -17.10 -14.49
CA LEU A 53 13.29 -16.75 -13.09
C LEU A 53 12.81 -17.98 -12.32
N LYS A 54 13.77 -18.67 -11.70
CA LYS A 54 13.47 -19.83 -10.86
C LYS A 54 13.14 -19.32 -9.46
N PRO A 55 12.07 -19.81 -8.83
CA PRO A 55 11.83 -19.59 -7.41
C PRO A 55 13.07 -19.92 -6.58
N PHE A 56 13.31 -19.13 -5.53
CA PHE A 56 14.35 -19.42 -4.55
C PHE A 56 14.07 -20.73 -3.80
N ASP A 57 12.81 -20.97 -3.45
CA ASP A 57 12.33 -22.23 -2.87
C ASP A 57 11.70 -23.12 -3.97
N PRO A 58 12.22 -24.34 -4.22
CA PRO A 58 11.66 -25.25 -5.22
C PRO A 58 10.22 -25.72 -4.97
N SER A 59 9.72 -25.63 -3.74
CA SER A 59 8.34 -26.00 -3.38
C SER A 59 7.30 -24.94 -3.78
N HIS A 60 7.75 -23.71 -4.06
CA HIS A 60 6.89 -22.63 -4.49
C HIS A 60 6.56 -22.71 -5.99
N LYS A 61 5.36 -22.27 -6.34
CA LYS A 61 4.93 -22.17 -7.74
C LYS A 61 5.80 -21.14 -8.48
N ALA A 62 6.13 -21.44 -9.74
CA ALA A 62 6.85 -20.50 -10.58
C ALA A 62 6.01 -19.24 -10.86
N PRO A 63 6.61 -18.05 -10.83
CA PRO A 63 5.89 -16.79 -11.03
C PRO A 63 5.38 -16.68 -12.47
N THR A 64 4.18 -16.09 -12.63
CA THR A 64 3.58 -15.80 -13.92
C THR A 64 3.93 -14.38 -14.40
N ARG A 65 3.54 -14.02 -15.63
CA ARG A 65 3.79 -12.68 -16.20
C ARG A 65 3.10 -11.55 -15.45
N LYS A 66 2.12 -11.84 -14.60
CA LYS A 66 1.40 -10.83 -13.82
C LYS A 66 1.95 -10.71 -12.39
N ASP A 67 2.84 -11.58 -11.97
CA ASP A 67 3.30 -11.62 -10.58
C ASP A 67 4.52 -10.74 -10.40
N LEU A 68 4.66 -10.17 -9.20
CA LEU A 68 5.83 -9.41 -8.82
C LEU A 68 6.91 -10.37 -8.30
N VAL A 69 8.16 -10.06 -8.62
CA VAL A 69 9.33 -10.87 -8.27
C VAL A 69 10.42 -9.98 -7.69
N TYR A 70 11.18 -10.53 -6.76
CA TYR A 70 12.35 -9.88 -6.15
C TYR A 70 13.47 -10.88 -5.95
N PHE A 71 14.72 -10.43 -5.81
CA PHE A 71 15.87 -11.33 -5.63
C PHE A 71 16.64 -11.04 -4.33
N GLU A 72 16.70 -9.77 -3.93
CA GLU A 72 17.30 -9.30 -2.68
C GLU A 72 16.26 -9.12 -1.58
N ASN A 73 16.65 -9.44 -0.34
CA ASN A 73 15.79 -9.22 0.81
C ASN A 73 15.61 -7.71 1.07
N SER A 74 14.41 -7.31 1.47
CA SER A 74 14.15 -5.95 1.93
C SER A 74 15.01 -5.62 3.15
N PRO A 75 15.54 -4.38 3.25
CA PRO A 75 16.26 -3.94 4.43
C PRO A 75 15.31 -3.77 5.63
N ASP A 76 15.87 -3.57 6.81
CA ASP A 76 15.10 -3.10 7.96
C ASP A 76 14.70 -1.63 7.77
N PHE A 77 13.41 -1.34 7.96
CA PHE A 77 12.82 0.00 7.85
C PHE A 77 12.63 0.69 9.20
N CYS A 78 12.91 0.00 10.31
CA CYS A 78 12.68 0.50 11.66
C CYS A 78 13.62 1.66 12.04
N VAL A 79 14.89 1.54 11.67
CA VAL A 79 15.95 2.52 11.99
C VAL A 79 16.33 3.32 10.75
N ALA A 80 16.58 4.61 10.94
CA ALA A 80 17.03 5.47 9.85
C ALA A 80 18.38 5.00 9.30
N ASN A 81 18.44 4.77 7.99
CA ASN A 81 19.65 4.45 7.27
C ASN A 81 19.77 5.31 6.00
N PRO A 82 20.51 6.44 6.07
CA PRO A 82 20.69 7.36 4.95
C PRO A 82 21.33 6.71 3.71
N LYS A 83 22.17 5.68 3.89
CA LYS A 83 22.84 4.99 2.77
C LYS A 83 21.86 4.23 1.88
N LEU A 84 20.77 3.73 2.47
CA LEU A 84 19.70 3.00 1.78
C LEU A 84 18.47 3.87 1.52
N GLY A 85 18.51 5.17 1.87
CA GLY A 85 17.35 6.06 1.76
C GLY A 85 16.20 5.72 2.71
N VAL A 86 16.47 4.99 3.80
CA VAL A 86 15.46 4.58 4.78
C VAL A 86 15.35 5.66 5.86
N PRO A 87 14.20 6.32 6.05
CA PRO A 87 14.04 7.38 7.05
C PRO A 87 13.82 6.86 8.48
N GLY A 88 13.47 5.59 8.65
CA GLY A 88 13.06 5.02 9.94
C GLY A 88 11.58 5.23 10.26
N THR A 89 11.09 4.65 11.35
CA THR A 89 9.68 4.74 11.76
C THR A 89 9.40 5.69 12.93
N ARG A 90 10.45 6.29 13.51
CA ARG A 90 10.33 7.28 14.60
C ARG A 90 9.51 8.50 14.13
N GLY A 91 8.58 8.97 14.97
CA GLY A 91 7.73 10.11 14.65
C GLY A 91 6.55 9.81 13.73
N ARG A 92 6.36 8.55 13.29
CA ARG A 92 5.18 8.15 12.51
C ARG A 92 3.96 7.97 13.40
N VAL A 93 2.79 8.33 12.88
CA VAL A 93 1.50 8.04 13.52
C VAL A 93 1.20 6.55 13.40
N CYS A 94 0.73 5.95 14.49
CA CYS A 94 0.33 4.55 14.55
C CYS A 94 -1.07 4.42 15.15
N ASN A 95 -1.69 3.25 14.93
CA ASN A 95 -2.98 2.90 15.48
C ASN A 95 -2.80 1.95 16.66
N ASP A 96 -3.17 2.36 17.87
CA ASP A 96 -2.95 1.53 19.07
C ASP A 96 -3.94 0.35 19.17
N THR A 97 -5.11 0.46 18.53
CA THR A 97 -6.10 -0.62 18.53
C THR A 97 -5.88 -1.65 17.43
N SER A 98 -4.97 -1.39 16.48
CA SER A 98 -4.71 -2.32 15.37
C SER A 98 -3.59 -3.30 15.73
N ILE A 99 -3.80 -4.56 15.38
CA ILE A 99 -2.79 -5.64 15.48
C ILE A 99 -1.98 -5.75 14.17
N GLY A 100 -2.40 -5.04 13.11
CA GLY A 100 -1.79 -5.11 11.79
C GLY A 100 -0.51 -4.28 11.66
N VAL A 101 -0.04 -4.15 10.42
CA VAL A 101 1.16 -3.35 10.09
C VAL A 101 1.00 -1.86 10.38
N ASP A 102 -0.21 -1.35 10.60
CA ASP A 102 -0.50 0.00 11.07
C ASP A 102 -0.56 0.12 12.61
N GLY A 103 -0.53 -1.03 13.29
CA GLY A 103 -0.51 -1.18 14.73
C GLY A 103 0.74 -0.56 15.36
N CYS A 104 0.60 0.07 16.53
CA CYS A 104 1.75 0.68 17.21
C CYS A 104 2.86 -0.32 17.58
N GLU A 105 2.53 -1.58 17.85
CA GLU A 105 3.51 -2.64 18.13
C GLU A 105 4.45 -2.88 16.93
N LEU A 106 3.87 -3.06 15.73
CA LEU A 106 4.60 -3.33 14.49
C LEU A 106 5.19 -2.05 13.87
N MET A 107 4.42 -0.95 13.77
CA MET A 107 4.89 0.32 13.21
C MET A 107 6.06 0.91 13.97
N CYS A 108 6.03 0.82 15.30
CA CYS A 108 7.08 1.37 16.16
C CYS A 108 8.17 0.35 16.48
N CYS A 109 8.11 -0.86 15.90
CA CYS A 109 9.10 -1.92 16.05
C CYS A 109 9.42 -2.25 17.52
N GLY A 110 8.39 -2.31 18.36
CA GLY A 110 8.52 -2.59 19.79
C GLY A 110 9.10 -1.45 20.66
N ARG A 111 9.43 -0.27 20.10
CA ARG A 111 9.96 0.87 20.88
C ARG A 111 8.91 1.59 21.74
N GLY A 112 7.63 1.24 21.58
CA GLY A 112 6.51 1.95 22.17
C GLY A 112 6.13 3.21 21.40
N HIS A 113 5.11 3.91 21.90
CA HIS A 113 4.58 5.13 21.29
C HIS A 113 4.20 6.15 22.36
N LYS A 114 4.21 7.43 21.97
CA LYS A 114 3.69 8.55 22.76
C LYS A 114 2.25 8.82 22.36
N THR A 115 1.36 8.86 23.35
CA THR A 115 -0.04 9.26 23.18
C THR A 115 -0.21 10.74 23.52
N GLU A 116 -0.83 11.50 22.62
CA GLU A 116 -1.12 12.92 22.81
C GLU A 116 -2.57 13.21 22.40
N THR A 117 -3.33 13.89 23.27
CA THR A 117 -4.67 14.37 22.93
C THR A 117 -4.56 15.75 22.31
N ARG A 118 -4.96 15.87 21.04
CA ARG A 118 -4.97 17.14 20.30
C ARG A 118 -6.40 17.61 20.08
N GLU A 119 -6.64 18.90 20.26
CA GLU A 119 -7.89 19.53 19.84
C GLU A 119 -7.77 19.91 18.36
N GLU A 120 -8.64 19.30 17.54
CA GLU A 120 -8.75 19.60 16.11
C GLU A 120 -10.08 20.30 15.84
N LEU A 121 -10.05 21.24 14.90
CA LEU A 121 -11.25 21.92 14.44
C LEU A 121 -11.88 21.10 13.33
N GLU A 122 -13.15 20.74 13.50
CA GLU A 122 -13.92 20.04 12.48
C GLU A 122 -15.24 20.75 12.18
N ARG A 123 -15.78 20.49 10.99
CA ARG A 123 -17.10 20.98 10.60
C ARG A 123 -18.15 20.02 11.15
N CYS A 124 -19.05 20.55 11.95
CA CYS A 124 -20.09 19.81 12.66
C CYS A 124 -21.46 20.48 12.41
N ASN A 125 -22.53 19.76 12.72
CA ASN A 125 -23.91 20.29 12.66
C ASN A 125 -24.22 21.01 11.35
N CYS A 126 -23.86 20.39 10.23
CA CYS A 126 -24.08 20.95 8.91
C CYS A 126 -25.57 20.89 8.54
N THR A 127 -26.17 22.03 8.23
CA THR A 127 -27.54 22.14 7.74
C THR A 127 -27.55 22.54 6.28
N PHE A 128 -28.39 21.87 5.49
CA PHE A 128 -28.65 22.26 4.12
C PHE A 128 -29.76 23.31 4.10
N HIS A 129 -29.50 24.45 3.45
CA HIS A 129 -30.47 25.50 3.24
C HIS A 129 -30.96 25.43 1.79
N TRP A 130 -32.27 25.23 1.64
CA TRP A 130 -32.90 25.14 0.32
C TRP A 130 -32.65 26.45 -0.46
N CYS A 131 -32.36 26.31 -1.76
CA CYS A 131 -31.60 27.27 -2.58
C CYS A 131 -30.06 27.23 -2.36
N CYS A 132 -29.57 26.00 -2.14
CA CYS A 132 -28.27 25.41 -2.52
C CYS A 132 -27.01 25.78 -1.72
N THR A 133 -27.14 26.05 -0.42
CA THR A 133 -25.98 26.27 0.45
C THR A 133 -25.96 25.30 1.63
N VAL A 134 -24.75 24.89 2.03
CA VAL A 134 -24.54 24.10 3.25
C VAL A 134 -23.83 24.98 4.26
N HIS A 135 -24.47 25.20 5.40
CA HIS A 135 -23.88 25.92 6.52
C HIS A 135 -23.47 24.93 7.60
N CYS A 136 -22.19 24.95 7.98
CA CYS A 136 -21.66 24.13 9.07
C CYS A 136 -21.13 25.03 10.18
N LYS A 137 -21.25 24.56 11.42
CA LYS A 137 -20.54 25.17 12.56
C LYS A 137 -19.12 24.61 12.64
N VAL A 138 -18.21 25.36 13.24
CA VAL A 138 -16.87 24.86 13.58
C VAL A 138 -16.91 24.38 15.03
N CYS A 139 -16.69 23.08 15.23
CA CYS A 139 -16.59 22.47 16.55
C CYS A 139 -15.13 22.14 16.88
N ARG A 140 -14.80 22.08 18.17
CA ARG A 140 -13.56 21.50 18.67
C ARG A 140 -13.81 20.04 19.00
N ALA A 141 -13.06 19.14 18.39
CA ALA A 141 -13.06 17.73 18.69
C ALA A 141 -11.71 17.33 19.29
N ARG A 142 -11.72 16.52 20.34
CA ARG A 142 -10.50 15.93 20.92
C ARG A 142 -10.20 14.64 20.18
N ARG A 143 -9.01 14.56 19.58
CA ARG A 143 -8.50 13.34 18.94
C ARG A 143 -7.23 12.88 19.66
N THR A 144 -7.17 11.59 19.92
CA THR A 144 -5.98 10.95 20.49
C THR A 144 -5.08 10.52 19.35
N VAL A 145 -3.85 11.02 19.33
CA VAL A 145 -2.83 10.71 18.32
C VAL A 145 -1.70 9.95 18.98
N ASN A 146 -1.39 8.77 18.43
CA ASN A 146 -0.29 7.91 18.89
C ASN A 146 0.88 8.02 17.92
N THR A 147 2.08 8.32 18.43
CA THR A 147 3.27 8.56 17.61
C THR A 147 4.44 7.71 18.08
N CYS A 148 5.13 7.03 17.17
CA CYS A 148 6.26 6.16 17.49
C CYS A 148 7.46 6.91 18.09
N LEU A 149 8.10 6.28 19.09
CA LEU A 149 9.28 6.79 19.79
C LEU A 149 10.60 6.61 19.03
#